data_AF-X1UAW3-F1
#
_entry.id   AF-X1UAW3-F1
#
_cell.length_a   1.000
_cell.length_b   1.000
_cell.length_c   1.000
_cell.angle_alpha   90.00
_cell.angle_beta   90.00
_cell.angle_gamma   90.00
#
_symmetry.space_group_name_H-M   'P 1'
#
loop_
_entity.id
_entity.type
_entity.pdbx_description
1 polymer ?
#
loop_
_entity_poly.entity_id
_entity_poly.type
_entity_poly.pdbx_seq_one_letter_code
_entity_poly.pdbx_strand_id
1 'polypeptide(L)' 'MDIEREKLIDMYRKMIRIRTFEERARKEFAAGKIPGFVHLYSGQEASAV' A
#
# COMPACT_ATOMS: atom_id res chain seq x y z
N MET A 1 -22.25 -5.48 11.76
CA MET A 1 -21.68 -4.11 11.90
C MET A 1 -21.68 -3.56 10.48
N ASP A 2 -22.60 -2.66 10.19
CA ASP A 2 -22.69 -2.08 8.86
C ASP A 2 -21.69 -0.93 8.76
N ILE A 3 -20.86 -0.97 7.73
CA ILE A 3 -19.87 0.07 7.46
C ILE A 3 -20.49 1.03 6.45
N GLU A 4 -20.46 2.33 6.77
CA GLU A 4 -20.96 3.37 5.88
C GLU A 4 -20.25 3.32 4.51
N ARG A 5 -21.00 3.64 3.44
CA ARG A 5 -20.48 3.57 2.06
C ARG A 5 -19.25 4.46 1.87
N GLU A 6 -19.27 5.65 2.45
CA GLU A 6 -18.16 6.61 2.42
C GLU A 6 -16.92 6.00 3.06
N LYS A 7 -17.08 5.28 4.17
CA LYS A 7 -16.00 4.61 4.87
C LYS A 7 -15.42 3.46 4.05
N LEU A 8 -16.26 2.65 3.40
CA LEU A 8 -15.79 1.60 2.48
C LEU A 8 -14.96 2.16 1.32
N ILE A 9 -15.40 3.29 0.74
CA ILE A 9 -14.67 3.97 -0.34
C ILE A 9 -13.31 4.50 0.16
N ASP A 10 -13.26 5.09 1.36
CA ASP A 10 -12.00 5.53 1.97
C ASP A 10 -11.04 4.37 2.22
N MET A 11 -11.54 3.27 2.77
CA MET A 11 -10.75 2.06 3.01
C MET A 11 -10.16 1.51 1.71
N TYR A 12 -10.97 1.37 0.66
CA TYR A 12 -10.50 0.94 -0.66
C TYR A 12 -9.41 1.88 -1.21
N ARG A 13 -9.62 3.19 -1.16
CA ARG A 13 -8.65 4.18 -1.62
C ARG A 13 -7.33 4.07 -0.86
N LYS A 14 -7.36 3.84 0.45
CA LYS A 14 -6.16 3.64 1.26
C LYS A 14 -5.41 2.37 0.87
N MET A 15 -6.11 1.24 0.72
CA MET A 15 -5.47 -0.02 0.30
C MET A 15 -4.80 0.12 -1.07
N ILE A 16 -5.47 0.74 -2.05
CA ILE A 16 -4.87 0.99 -3.38
C ILE A 16 -3.67 1.93 -3.29
N ARG A 17 -3.73 2.97 -2.44
CA ARG A 17 -2.60 3.88 -2.23
C ARG A 17 -1.38 3.15 -1.68
N ILE A 18 -1.57 2.29 -0.66
CA ILE A 18 -0.50 1.47 -0.09
C ILE A 18 0.09 0.58 -1.18
N ARG A 19 -0.73 -0.22 -1.86
CA ARG A 19 -0.26 -1.11 -2.94
C ARG A 19 0.53 -0.37 -4.02
N THR A 20 0.04 0.79 -4.46
CA THR A 20 0.68 1.56 -5.53
C THR A 20 2.03 2.12 -5.08
N PHE A 21 2.11 2.59 -3.83
CA PHE A 21 3.35 3.06 -3.24
C PHE A 21 4.38 1.93 -3.11
N GLU A 22 3.97 0.79 -2.57
CA GLU A 22 4.81 -0.40 -2.40
C GLU A 22 5.36 -0.90 -3.74
N GLU A 23 4.53 -0.98 -4.78
CA GLU A 23 4.98 -1.38 -6.13
C GLU A 23 5.96 -0.37 -6.73
N ARG A 24 5.80 0.93 -6.46
CA ARG A 24 6.76 1.94 -6.89
C ARG A 24 8.07 1.83 -6.11
N ALA A 25 8.01 1.67 -4.80
CA ALA A 25 9.19 1.47 -3.95
C ALA A 25 10.00 0.25 -4.41
N ARG A 26 9.32 -0.87 -4.71
CA ARG A 26 9.94 -2.07 -5.29
C ARG A 26 10.68 -1.79 -6.59
N LYS A 27 10.08 -1.02 -7.51
CA LYS A 27 10.72 -0.65 -8.79
C LYS A 27 11.94 0.24 -8.59
N GLU A 28 11.86 1.23 -7.72
CA GLU A 28 12.97 2.15 -7.45
C GLU A 28 14.12 1.46 -6.71
N PHE A 29 13.80 0.52 -5.81
CA PHE A 29 14.78 -0.35 -5.17
C PHE A 29 15.49 -1.24 -6.20
N ALA A 30 14.75 -1.92 -7.08
CA ALA A 30 15.33 -2.74 -8.15
C ALA A 30 16.19 -1.91 -9.13
N ALA A 31 15.88 -0.63 -9.30
CA ALA A 31 16.68 0.32 -10.08
C ALA A 31 17.91 0.87 -9.34
N GLY A 32 18.16 0.46 -8.09
CA GLY A 32 19.29 0.91 -7.27
C GLY A 32 19.16 2.33 -6.73
N LYS A 33 17.98 2.97 -6.82
CA LYS A 33 17.78 4.34 -6.35
C LYS A 33 17.47 4.44 -4.86
N ILE A 34 17.09 3.33 -4.24
CA ILE A 34 16.86 3.21 -2.80
C ILE A 34 17.99 2.35 -2.21
N PRO A 35 18.92 2.93 -1.42
CA PRO A 35 19.99 2.16 -0.80
C PRO A 35 19.48 1.34 0.38
N GLY A 36 20.20 0.26 0.72
CA GLY A 36 19.91 -0.58 1.89
C GLY A 36 18.88 -1.67 1.60
N PHE A 37 17.83 -1.73 2.42
CA PHE A 37 16.79 -2.76 2.34
C PHE A 37 15.39 -2.15 2.27
N VAL A 38 14.52 -2.75 1.45
CA VAL A 38 13.10 -2.39 1.36
C VAL A 38 12.25 -3.59 1.77
N HIS A 39 11.44 -3.41 2.81
CA HIS A 39 10.45 -4.39 3.26
C HIS A 39 9.09 -3.96 2.75
N LEU A 40 8.46 -4.82 1.96
CA LEU A 40 7.20 -4.48 1.30
C LEU A 40 6.00 -4.96 2.12
N TYR A 41 4.99 -4.10 2.24
CA TYR A 41 3.70 -4.41 2.89
C TYR A 41 2.62 -4.88 1.90
N SER A 42 2.98 -5.06 0.62
CA SER A 42 2.09 -5.55 -0.43
C SER A 42 1.42 -6.86 -0.01
N GLY A 43 0.08 -6.87 0.01
CA GLY A 43 -0.73 -8.02 0.41
C GLY A 43 -1.22 -7.97 1.86
N GLN A 44 -0.76 -7.01 2.67
CA GLN A 44 -1.16 -6.81 4.06
C GLN A 44 -1.96 -5.51 4.26
N GLU A 45 -2.44 -4.87 3.20
CA GLU A 45 -3.04 -3.53 3.26
C GLU A 45 -4.24 -3.45 4.21
N ALA A 46 -5.04 -4.52 4.30
CA ALA A 46 -6.20 -4.58 5.19
C ALA A 46 -5.83 -4.49 6.68
N SER A 47 -4.59 -4.82 7.05
CA SER A 47 -4.12 -4.69 8.44
C SER A 47 -3.80 -3.24 8.84
N ALA A 48 -3.64 -2.32 7.87
CA ALA A 48 -3.28 -0.92 8.10
C ALA A 48 -4.44 0.07 7.88
N VAL A 49 -5.62 -0.41 7.47
CA VAL A 49 -6.76 0.40 7.00
C VAL A 49 -7.97 0.25 7.90
#